data_AF-A0A6S7GR30-F1
#
_entry.id   AF-A0A6S7GR30-F1
#
_cell.length_a   1.000
_cell.length_b   1.000
_cell.length_c   1.000
_cell.angle_alpha   90.00
_cell.angle_beta   90.00
_cell.angle_gamma   90.00
#
_symmetry.space_group_name_H-M   'P 1'
#
loop_
_entity.id
_entity.type
_entity.pdbx_description
1 polymer ?
#
loop_
_entity_poly.entity_id
_entity_poly.type
_entity_poly.pdbx_seq_one_letter_code
_entity_poly.pdbx_strand_id
1 'polypeptide(L)'
;MAIADRLQRSFIKPWLEIQPDPPRRQAVEYLLKDSHPPLPSIVQVKTVLKHLNPRKAIGSDNIPAWCLKRYAEELAPVVHDIVVASIIQCKHPISYKHAIISPIPKIRPPTDLDSDFHQVSALQKLSRSYSSNSINPVSRSKQTSTPLRAVTPPCLPLPPYLRTGSTQRTTPQPEFLVVDKMELNAKKTKDMWINFTEAPPHLPLRIGDAIIERVDNFKLFGTWFQKDLKWNKHVEETTRKTAKNLYCLRECRRANLPVEWFSPLNYP
;
A
#
# COMPACT_ATOMS: atom_id res chain seq x y z
N MET A 1 -10.96 -29.75 -16.44
CA MET A 1 -11.09 -28.83 -15.29
C MET A 1 -11.66 -27.51 -15.77
N ALA A 2 -12.60 -26.92 -15.02
CA ALA A 2 -13.21 -25.66 -15.43
C ALA A 2 -12.17 -24.52 -15.41
N ILE A 3 -12.34 -23.50 -16.25
CA ILE A 3 -11.47 -22.31 -16.27
C ILE A 3 -11.45 -21.62 -14.89
N ALA A 4 -12.57 -21.66 -14.17
CA ALA A 4 -12.69 -21.17 -12.80
C ALA A 4 -11.72 -21.86 -11.82
N ASP A 5 -11.60 -23.20 -11.90
CA ASP A 5 -10.69 -23.96 -11.02
C ASP A 5 -9.23 -23.61 -11.27
N ARG A 6 -8.88 -23.37 -12.54
CA ARG A 6 -7.51 -22.97 -12.93
C ARG A 6 -7.17 -21.58 -12.40
N LEU A 7 -8.09 -20.62 -12.51
CA LEU A 7 -7.94 -19.26 -11.97
C LEU A 7 -7.85 -19.27 -10.43
N GLN A 8 -8.67 -20.08 -9.77
CA GLN A 8 -8.63 -20.19 -8.32
C GLN A 8 -7.29 -20.75 -7.84
N ARG A 9 -6.76 -21.77 -8.53
CA ARG A 9 -5.44 -22.34 -8.19
C ARG A 9 -4.30 -21.38 -8.44
N SER A 10 -4.29 -20.66 -9.57
CA SER A 10 -3.23 -19.67 -9.85
C SER A 10 -3.21 -18.55 -8.81
N PHE A 11 -4.38 -18.05 -8.40
CA PHE A 11 -4.46 -17.00 -7.38
C PHE A 11 -4.11 -17.46 -5.96
N ILE A 12 -4.31 -18.74 -5.64
CA ILE A 12 -3.99 -19.29 -4.31
C ILE A 12 -2.53 -19.78 -4.24
N LYS A 13 -1.90 -20.12 -5.36
CA LYS A 13 -0.53 -20.65 -5.43
C LYS A 13 0.51 -19.81 -4.65
N PRO A 14 0.56 -18.47 -4.76
CA PRO A 14 1.52 -17.67 -3.99
C PRO A 14 1.33 -17.83 -2.46
N TRP A 15 0.10 -18.07 -2.02
CA TRP A 15 -0.22 -18.20 -0.59
C TRP A 15 0.06 -19.59 -0.04
N LEU A 16 0.11 -20.62 -0.89
CA LEU A 16 0.47 -21.99 -0.50
C LEU A 16 1.98 -22.17 -0.36
N GLU A 17 2.76 -21.41 -1.13
CA GLU A 17 4.22 -21.45 -1.12
C GLU A 17 4.84 -20.65 0.04
N ILE A 18 4.07 -19.76 0.69
CA ILE A 18 4.52 -19.00 1.87
C ILE A 18 4.28 -19.81 3.14
N GLN A 19 5.31 -20.51 3.60
CA GLN A 19 5.39 -20.98 4.99
C GLN A 19 6.04 -19.86 5.82
N PRO A 20 5.34 -19.07 6.65
CA PRO A 20 5.99 -18.05 7.45
C PRO A 20 6.99 -18.72 8.40
N ASP A 21 8.25 -18.31 8.35
CA ASP A 21 9.22 -18.77 9.35
C ASP A 21 8.73 -18.30 10.73
N PRO A 22 8.86 -19.12 11.78
CA PRO A 22 8.49 -18.68 13.11
C PRO A 22 9.28 -17.40 13.42
N PRO A 23 8.60 -16.29 13.79
CA PRO A 23 9.30 -15.05 14.08
C PRO A 23 10.35 -15.34 15.16
N ARG A 24 11.59 -14.89 14.94
CA ARG A 24 12.65 -14.94 15.96
C ARG A 24 12.31 -13.92 17.07
N ARG A 25 11.27 -14.24 17.87
CA ARG A 25 10.65 -13.37 18.88
C ARG A 25 11.66 -12.87 19.92
N GLN A 26 12.67 -13.67 20.23
CA GLN A 26 13.58 -13.46 21.35
C GLN A 26 14.40 -12.15 21.30
N ALA A 27 14.63 -11.54 20.12
CA ALA A 27 15.47 -10.33 19.99
C ALA A 27 14.70 -9.00 20.13
N VAL A 28 13.36 -9.01 19.98
CA VAL A 28 12.53 -7.78 19.88
C VAL A 28 11.27 -7.82 20.77
N GLU A 29 11.06 -8.89 21.52
CA GLU A 29 9.88 -9.09 22.39
C GLU A 29 9.67 -7.96 23.41
N TYR A 30 10.76 -7.34 23.89
CA TYR A 30 10.68 -6.20 24.83
C TYR A 30 10.27 -4.88 24.16
N LEU A 31 10.49 -4.73 22.84
CA LEU A 31 10.08 -3.56 22.04
C LEU A 31 8.64 -3.68 21.55
N LEU A 32 8.12 -4.90 21.46
CA LEU A 32 6.75 -5.23 21.06
C LEU A 32 5.85 -5.42 22.29
N LYS A 33 5.79 -4.42 23.18
CA LYS A 33 4.71 -4.38 24.19
C LYS A 33 3.39 -4.09 23.48
N ASP A 34 2.80 -5.13 22.90
CA ASP A 34 1.47 -5.10 22.29
C ASP A 34 0.45 -4.81 23.38
N SER A 35 0.24 -3.52 23.66
CA SER A 35 -0.89 -3.07 24.46
C SER A 35 -2.14 -3.25 23.60
N HIS A 36 -3.19 -3.87 24.15
CA HIS A 36 -4.44 -4.03 23.42
C HIS A 36 -4.90 -2.67 22.88
N PRO A 37 -5.36 -2.59 21.62
CA PRO A 37 -5.91 -1.35 21.10
C PRO A 37 -7.09 -0.91 21.97
N PRO A 38 -7.34 0.40 22.08
CA PRO A 38 -8.44 0.92 22.88
C PRO A 38 -9.77 0.32 22.38
N LEU A 39 -10.60 -0.13 23.32
CA LEU A 39 -11.89 -0.74 23.00
C LEU A 39 -12.85 0.31 22.43
N PRO A 40 -13.57 0.00 21.34
CA PRO A 40 -14.50 0.94 20.76
C PRO A 40 -15.77 1.05 21.61
N SER A 41 -16.35 2.24 21.69
CA SER A 41 -17.68 2.45 22.25
C SER A 41 -18.77 2.02 21.26
N ILE A 42 -19.92 1.57 21.77
CA ILE A 42 -21.13 1.28 20.97
C ILE A 42 -21.49 2.47 20.06
N VAL A 43 -21.33 3.71 20.54
CA VAL A 43 -21.62 4.92 19.75
C VAL A 43 -20.68 5.06 18.55
N GLN A 44 -19.41 4.69 18.73
CA GLN A 44 -18.42 4.69 17.65
C GLN A 44 -18.78 3.64 16.60
N VAL A 45 -19.14 2.43 17.02
CA VAL A 45 -19.59 1.36 16.11
C VAL A 45 -20.85 1.78 15.35
N LYS A 46 -21.84 2.35 16.04
CA LYS A 46 -23.07 2.90 15.42
C LYS A 46 -22.75 3.97 14.38
N THR A 47 -21.80 4.86 14.68
CA THR A 47 -21.36 5.91 13.76
C THR A 47 -20.75 5.31 12.51
N VAL A 48 -19.89 4.30 12.65
CA VAL A 48 -19.27 3.59 11.52
C VAL A 48 -20.35 2.93 10.64
N LEU A 49 -21.33 2.25 11.25
CA LEU A 49 -22.43 1.60 10.53
C LEU A 49 -23.28 2.63 9.76
N LYS A 50 -23.58 3.80 10.35
CA LYS A 50 -24.33 4.88 9.68
C LYS A 50 -23.57 5.50 8.49
N HIS A 51 -22.24 5.51 8.53
CA HIS A 51 -21.40 6.05 7.45
C HIS A 51 -21.00 5.02 6.39
N LEU A 52 -21.49 3.77 6.47
CA LEU A 52 -21.27 2.79 5.41
C LEU A 52 -21.82 3.30 4.07
N ASN A 53 -21.03 3.09 3.01
CA ASN A 53 -21.46 3.41 1.64
C ASN A 53 -22.42 2.31 1.14
N PRO A 54 -23.71 2.63 0.90
CA PRO A 54 -24.71 1.65 0.51
C PRO A 54 -24.46 1.04 -0.88
N ARG A 55 -23.70 1.73 -1.76
CA ARG A 55 -23.37 1.28 -3.12
C ARG A 55 -22.24 0.25 -3.16
N LYS A 56 -21.57 -0.03 -2.03
CA LYS A 56 -20.50 -1.03 -2.00
C LYS A 56 -21.05 -2.44 -2.24
N ALA A 57 -20.30 -3.20 -3.04
CA ALA A 57 -20.57 -4.61 -3.35
C ALA A 57 -20.86 -5.44 -2.10
N ILE A 58 -21.70 -6.46 -2.28
CA ILE A 58 -22.10 -7.39 -1.24
C ILE A 58 -20.91 -8.32 -0.93
N GLY A 59 -20.67 -8.57 0.37
CA GLY A 59 -19.62 -9.49 0.80
C GLY A 59 -20.08 -10.95 0.74
N SER A 60 -19.28 -11.88 1.24
CA SER A 60 -19.61 -13.32 1.29
C SER A 60 -20.86 -13.66 2.11
N ASP A 61 -21.32 -12.78 3.00
CA ASP A 61 -22.53 -13.00 3.82
C ASP A 61 -23.86 -12.70 3.11
N ASN A 62 -23.83 -12.23 1.86
CA ASN A 62 -25.02 -11.76 1.14
C ASN A 62 -25.75 -10.56 1.80
N ILE A 63 -25.13 -9.86 2.76
CA ILE A 63 -25.72 -8.70 3.44
C ILE A 63 -25.33 -7.39 2.72
N PRO A 64 -26.31 -6.61 2.23
CA PRO A 64 -26.04 -5.33 1.58
C PRO A 64 -25.71 -4.22 2.59
N ALA A 65 -24.98 -3.19 2.16
CA ALA A 65 -24.43 -2.17 3.05
C ALA A 65 -25.53 -1.21 3.52
N TRP A 66 -26.54 -1.01 2.68
CA TRP A 66 -27.73 -0.27 3.04
C TRP A 66 -28.50 -0.92 4.20
N CYS A 67 -28.51 -2.25 4.30
CA CYS A 67 -29.19 -2.97 5.38
C CYS A 67 -28.51 -2.71 6.72
N LEU A 68 -27.18 -2.86 6.78
CA LEU A 68 -26.40 -2.52 7.97
C LEU A 68 -26.57 -1.05 8.39
N LYS A 69 -26.67 -0.15 7.41
CA LYS A 69 -26.89 1.27 7.65
C LYS A 69 -28.30 1.57 8.17
N ARG A 70 -29.31 0.86 7.67
CA ARG A 70 -30.73 1.02 8.08
C ARG A 70 -30.96 0.52 9.51
N TYR A 71 -30.37 -0.61 9.87
CA TYR A 71 -30.51 -1.25 11.19
C TYR A 71 -29.32 -0.97 12.12
N ALA A 72 -28.59 0.13 11.88
CA ALA A 72 -27.39 0.47 12.64
C ALA A 72 -27.65 0.67 14.15
N GLU A 73 -28.89 0.96 14.55
CA GLU A 73 -29.24 1.18 15.95
C GLU A 73 -29.27 -0.15 16.71
N GLU A 74 -29.94 -1.15 16.15
CA GLU A 74 -30.06 -2.51 16.72
C GLU A 74 -28.78 -3.33 16.56
N LEU A 75 -28.06 -3.15 15.46
CA LEU A 75 -26.85 -3.92 15.16
C LEU A 75 -25.62 -3.41 15.92
N ALA A 76 -25.61 -2.15 16.37
CA ALA A 76 -24.42 -1.58 17.00
C ALA A 76 -23.96 -2.30 18.28
N PRO A 77 -24.84 -2.66 19.24
CA PRO A 77 -24.46 -3.45 20.41
C PRO A 77 -23.91 -4.83 20.04
N VAL A 78 -24.59 -5.55 19.14
CA VAL A 78 -24.16 -6.90 18.72
C VAL A 78 -22.81 -6.86 18.03
N VAL A 79 -22.62 -5.91 17.11
CA VAL A 79 -21.33 -5.73 16.42
C VAL A 79 -20.25 -5.32 17.41
N HIS A 80 -20.55 -4.41 18.34
CA HIS A 80 -19.64 -3.98 19.40
C HIS A 80 -19.11 -5.18 20.21
N ASP A 81 -20.00 -6.06 20.67
CA ASP A 81 -19.60 -7.20 21.50
C ASP A 81 -18.69 -8.17 20.73
N ILE A 82 -18.97 -8.38 19.43
CA ILE A 82 -18.08 -9.15 18.55
C ILE A 82 -16.72 -8.44 18.41
N VAL A 83 -16.68 -7.11 18.31
CA VAL A 83 -15.41 -6.35 18.25
C VAL A 83 -14.61 -6.50 19.52
N VAL A 84 -15.26 -6.25 20.66
CA VAL A 84 -14.61 -6.29 21.97
C VAL A 84 -14.10 -7.69 22.25
N ALA A 85 -14.91 -8.72 22.00
CA ALA A 85 -14.48 -10.11 22.12
C ALA A 85 -13.28 -10.42 21.20
N SER A 86 -13.29 -9.93 19.96
CA SER A 86 -12.19 -10.16 19.02
C SER A 86 -10.87 -9.51 19.46
N ILE A 87 -10.94 -8.30 20.03
CA ILE A 87 -9.77 -7.56 20.53
C ILE A 87 -9.22 -8.21 21.80
N ILE A 88 -10.08 -8.61 22.73
CA ILE A 88 -9.67 -9.23 24.01
C ILE A 88 -9.08 -10.62 23.76
N GLN A 89 -9.71 -11.43 22.91
CA GLN A 89 -9.29 -12.79 22.65
C GLN A 89 -8.16 -12.88 21.61
N CYS A 90 -7.82 -11.77 20.96
CA CYS A 90 -6.93 -11.71 19.79
C CYS A 90 -7.32 -12.72 18.70
N LYS A 91 -8.62 -13.03 18.58
CA LYS A 91 -9.19 -14.05 17.69
C LYS A 91 -10.35 -13.45 16.93
N HIS A 92 -10.37 -13.64 15.62
CA HIS A 92 -11.44 -13.15 14.75
C HIS A 92 -12.28 -14.33 14.24
N PRO A 93 -13.60 -14.13 14.02
CA PRO A 93 -14.43 -15.14 13.36
C PRO A 93 -13.80 -15.61 12.05
N ILE A 94 -13.78 -16.92 11.82
CA ILE A 94 -13.17 -17.48 10.61
C ILE A 94 -13.93 -17.01 9.36
N SER A 95 -15.24 -16.81 9.47
CA SER A 95 -16.08 -16.19 8.44
C SER A 95 -15.50 -14.87 7.92
N TYR A 96 -14.89 -14.05 8.79
CA TYR A 96 -14.33 -12.75 8.42
C TYR A 96 -13.09 -12.85 7.53
N LYS A 97 -12.48 -14.04 7.44
CA LYS A 97 -11.35 -14.35 6.56
C LYS A 97 -11.77 -14.85 5.18
N HIS A 98 -13.06 -15.13 4.97
CA HIS A 98 -13.56 -15.61 3.68
C HIS A 98 -13.89 -14.43 2.75
N ALA A 99 -13.26 -14.41 1.58
CA ALA A 99 -13.49 -13.40 0.54
C ALA A 99 -13.96 -14.05 -0.76
N ILE A 100 -14.89 -13.40 -1.46
CA ILE A 100 -15.20 -13.75 -2.85
C ILE A 100 -14.08 -13.19 -3.72
N ILE A 101 -13.40 -14.06 -4.47
CA ILE A 101 -12.31 -13.67 -5.37
C ILE A 101 -12.88 -13.48 -6.78
N SER A 102 -12.76 -12.27 -7.31
CA SER A 102 -13.21 -11.93 -8.66
C SER A 102 -12.01 -11.58 -9.55
N PRO A 103 -11.76 -12.33 -10.65
CA PRO A 103 -10.75 -11.99 -11.65
C PRO A 103 -11.20 -10.80 -12.50
N ILE A 104 -10.38 -9.77 -12.61
CA ILE A 104 -10.63 -8.60 -13.47
C ILE A 104 -9.49 -8.49 -14.50
N PRO A 105 -9.75 -8.60 -15.82
CA PRO A 105 -8.72 -8.47 -16.83
C PRO A 105 -8.02 -7.10 -16.80
N LYS A 106 -6.69 -7.10 -16.76
CA LYS A 106 -5.82 -5.92 -16.95
C LYS A 106 -5.78 -5.48 -18.40
N ILE A 107 -5.73 -6.46 -19.31
CA ILE A 107 -5.59 -6.28 -20.74
C ILE A 107 -6.74 -7.01 -21.42
N ARG A 108 -7.20 -6.50 -22.58
CA ARG A 108 -8.22 -7.15 -23.39
C ARG A 108 -7.67 -7.39 -24.80
N PRO A 109 -7.68 -8.63 -25.33
CA PRO A 109 -8.02 -9.90 -24.65
C PRO A 109 -6.88 -10.42 -23.74
N PRO A 110 -7.18 -11.00 -22.56
CA PRO A 110 -6.16 -11.59 -21.70
C PRO A 110 -5.62 -12.89 -22.31
N THR A 111 -4.31 -13.10 -22.25
CA THR A 111 -3.62 -14.27 -22.83
C THR A 111 -2.97 -15.13 -21.75
N ASP A 112 -2.46 -14.51 -20.69
CA ASP A 112 -1.80 -15.19 -19.56
C ASP A 112 -2.65 -15.12 -18.27
N LEU A 113 -2.77 -16.24 -17.55
CA LEU A 113 -3.61 -16.35 -16.35
C LEU A 113 -2.95 -15.74 -15.11
N ASP A 114 -1.62 -15.72 -15.05
CA ASP A 114 -0.87 -15.32 -13.84
C ASP A 114 -0.63 -13.81 -13.80
N SER A 115 -0.40 -13.17 -14.95
CA SER A 115 -0.05 -11.76 -15.02
C SER A 115 -1.17 -10.85 -15.51
N ASP A 116 -2.09 -11.30 -16.37
CA ASP A 116 -3.07 -10.42 -17.04
C ASP A 116 -4.34 -10.16 -16.21
N PHE A 117 -4.48 -10.74 -15.02
CA PHE A 117 -5.65 -10.51 -14.16
C PHE A 117 -5.29 -9.72 -12.89
N HIS A 118 -6.18 -8.83 -12.49
CA HIS A 118 -6.27 -8.31 -11.13
C HIS A 118 -7.13 -9.26 -10.29
N GLN A 119 -6.63 -9.64 -9.12
CA GLN A 119 -7.41 -10.34 -8.12
C GLN A 119 -8.12 -9.32 -7.22
N VAL A 120 -9.45 -9.34 -7.19
CA VAL A 120 -10.24 -8.53 -6.25
C VAL A 120 -10.89 -9.43 -5.22
N SER A 121 -10.56 -9.21 -3.94
CA SER A 121 -11.08 -9.99 -2.81
C SER A 121 -12.18 -9.22 -2.08
N ALA A 122 -13.44 -9.59 -2.29
CA ALA A 122 -14.60 -9.03 -1.60
C ALA A 122 -14.83 -9.70 -0.23
N LEU A 123 -14.24 -9.11 0.81
CA LEU A 123 -14.47 -9.49 2.21
C LEU A 123 -15.85 -9.04 2.74
N GLN A 124 -16.30 -9.71 3.79
CA GLN A 124 -17.46 -9.32 4.60
C GLN A 124 -17.37 -7.85 5.05
N LYS A 125 -18.52 -7.17 5.12
CA LYS A 125 -18.56 -5.72 5.40
C LYS A 125 -18.12 -5.39 6.81
N LEU A 126 -18.55 -6.22 7.75
CA LEU A 126 -18.10 -6.13 9.13
C LEU A 126 -16.58 -6.34 9.18
N SER A 127 -16.04 -7.43 8.61
CA SER A 127 -14.59 -7.70 8.48
C SER A 127 -13.77 -6.49 7.97
N ARG A 128 -14.21 -5.85 6.87
CA ARG A 128 -13.53 -4.67 6.32
C ARG A 128 -13.54 -3.47 7.27
N SER A 129 -14.64 -3.25 8.00
CA SER A 129 -14.74 -2.15 8.96
C SER A 129 -13.78 -2.33 10.14
N TYR A 130 -13.56 -3.57 10.59
CA TYR A 130 -12.54 -3.90 11.60
C TYR A 130 -11.13 -3.55 11.13
N SER A 131 -10.74 -4.08 9.96
CA SER A 131 -9.39 -3.88 9.39
C SER A 131 -9.09 -2.39 9.13
N SER A 132 -10.06 -1.63 8.63
CA SER A 132 -9.88 -0.21 8.32
C SER A 132 -9.66 0.66 9.57
N ASN A 133 -10.27 0.29 10.70
CA ASN A 133 -10.15 0.99 11.97
C ASN A 133 -8.90 0.55 12.77
N SER A 134 -8.49 -0.72 12.67
CA SER A 134 -7.24 -1.21 13.27
C SER A 134 -5.99 -0.70 12.55
N ILE A 135 -6.09 -0.32 11.26
CA ILE A 135 -4.96 0.17 10.44
C ILE A 135 -4.78 1.70 10.54
N ASN A 136 -5.72 2.45 11.14
CA ASN A 136 -5.61 3.91 11.28
C ASN A 136 -5.75 4.44 12.73
N PRO A 137 -4.83 4.13 13.67
CA PRO A 137 -4.71 4.91 14.90
C PRO A 137 -3.78 6.15 14.75
N VAL A 138 -3.01 6.28 13.65
CA VAL A 138 -2.03 7.38 13.49
C VAL A 138 -2.18 8.04 12.13
N SER A 139 -3.07 9.03 12.00
CA SER A 139 -3.02 10.07 10.95
C SER A 139 -4.12 11.12 11.16
N ARG A 140 -4.10 11.84 12.29
CA ARG A 140 -4.81 13.13 12.40
C ARG A 140 -4.26 14.01 13.52
N SER A 141 -2.94 14.14 13.63
CA SER A 141 -2.34 15.32 14.25
C SER A 141 -2.02 16.33 13.15
N LYS A 142 -2.59 17.53 13.27
CA LYS A 142 -2.24 18.69 12.45
C LYS A 142 -0.78 19.02 12.76
N GLN A 143 0.13 18.83 11.79
CA GLN A 143 1.50 19.32 11.92
C GLN A 143 1.49 20.84 11.73
N THR A 144 1.48 21.58 12.84
CA THR A 144 2.03 22.94 12.90
C THR A 144 3.55 22.83 12.93
N SER A 145 4.19 23.59 12.06
CA SER A 145 5.61 23.69 11.80
C SER A 145 6.40 24.32 12.96
N THR A 146 7.45 23.64 13.43
CA THR A 146 8.64 24.27 14.01
C THR A 146 9.86 23.32 13.94
N PRO A 147 11.07 23.81 13.62
CA PRO A 147 12.22 22.96 13.29
C PRO A 147 13.00 22.56 14.55
N LEU A 148 13.27 21.26 14.72
CA LEU A 148 14.13 20.77 15.80
C LEU A 148 15.59 20.69 15.33
N ARG A 149 16.39 21.54 15.96
CA ARG A 149 17.86 21.61 15.99
C ARG A 149 18.43 20.27 16.48
N ALA A 150 19.25 19.62 15.65
CA ALA A 150 19.97 18.41 16.02
C ALA A 150 21.09 18.74 17.01
N VAL A 151 20.97 18.26 18.25
CA VAL A 151 22.08 18.16 19.20
C VAL A 151 22.63 16.73 19.07
N THR A 152 23.82 16.60 18.52
CA THR A 152 24.60 15.35 18.46
C THR A 152 25.05 14.92 19.85
N PRO A 153 24.81 13.67 20.30
CA PRO A 153 25.50 13.11 21.46
C PRO A 153 26.93 12.65 21.09
N PRO A 154 27.87 12.65 22.04
CA PRO A 154 29.30 12.43 21.80
C PRO A 154 29.62 10.98 21.43
N CYS A 155 30.53 10.82 20.47
CA CYS A 155 31.03 9.56 19.95
C CYS A 155 31.67 8.70 21.06
N LEU A 156 31.16 7.49 21.27
CA LEU A 156 31.89 6.44 21.97
C LEU A 156 32.91 5.78 21.01
N PRO A 157 34.12 5.41 21.46
CA PRO A 157 35.14 4.84 20.58
C PRO A 157 34.78 3.40 20.19
N LEU A 158 34.93 3.08 18.90
CA LEU A 158 34.76 1.71 18.40
C LEU A 158 35.90 0.79 18.91
N PRO A 159 35.61 -0.49 19.23
CA PRO A 159 36.60 -1.43 19.75
C PRO A 159 37.69 -1.84 18.73
N PRO A 160 38.85 -2.35 19.20
CA PRO A 160 40.11 -2.39 18.45
C PRO A 160 40.20 -3.39 17.27
N TYR A 161 39.16 -4.19 17.03
CA TYR A 161 39.18 -5.22 15.98
C TYR A 161 38.81 -4.70 14.58
N LEU A 162 38.47 -3.40 14.44
CA LEU A 162 38.15 -2.78 13.14
C LEU A 162 39.37 -2.08 12.49
N ARG A 163 40.60 -2.45 12.87
CA ARG A 163 41.81 -1.92 12.23
C ARG A 163 42.57 -3.07 11.57
N THR A 164 42.22 -3.36 10.30
CA THR A 164 43.14 -3.75 9.21
C THR A 164 42.35 -4.25 8.00
N GLY A 165 42.84 -3.92 6.80
CA GLY A 165 42.57 -4.68 5.57
C GLY A 165 41.39 -4.20 4.73
N SER A 166 41.72 -3.65 3.55
CA SER A 166 40.86 -3.48 2.38
C SER A 166 39.96 -4.70 2.13
N THR A 167 38.70 -4.64 2.55
CA THR A 167 37.68 -5.63 2.18
C THR A 167 36.42 -4.88 1.76
N GLN A 168 35.94 -5.20 0.56
CA GLN A 168 34.76 -4.62 -0.07
C GLN A 168 33.57 -4.68 0.90
N ARG A 169 32.91 -3.54 1.14
CA ARG A 169 31.63 -3.52 1.87
C ARG A 169 30.56 -4.17 1.01
N THR A 170 30.40 -5.49 1.12
CA THR A 170 29.09 -6.12 0.94
C THR A 170 28.23 -5.63 2.09
N THR A 171 27.30 -4.72 1.84
CA THR A 171 26.21 -4.48 2.80
C THR A 171 25.40 -5.76 2.87
N PRO A 172 25.34 -6.46 4.01
CA PRO A 172 24.39 -7.55 4.19
C PRO A 172 22.99 -6.97 3.96
N GLN A 173 22.10 -7.76 3.35
CA GLN A 173 20.68 -7.40 3.26
C GLN A 173 20.21 -6.95 4.65
N PRO A 174 19.59 -5.77 4.79
CA PRO A 174 19.18 -5.30 6.12
C PRO A 174 18.29 -6.36 6.75
N GLU A 175 18.64 -6.79 7.96
CA GLU A 175 18.04 -7.95 8.65
C GLU A 175 16.50 -7.88 8.70
N PHE A 176 15.95 -6.66 8.73
CA PHE A 176 14.50 -6.39 8.64
C PHE A 176 13.82 -6.99 7.40
N LEU A 177 14.47 -7.01 6.23
CA LEU A 177 13.89 -7.55 4.99
C LEU A 177 13.75 -9.08 5.03
N VAL A 178 14.68 -9.75 5.71
CA VAL A 178 14.68 -11.21 5.89
C VAL A 178 13.56 -11.62 6.86
N VAL A 179 13.31 -10.81 7.89
CA VAL A 179 12.25 -11.05 8.89
C VAL A 179 10.86 -11.01 8.26
N ASP A 180 10.62 -10.10 7.33
CA ASP A 180 9.30 -9.88 6.72
C ASP A 180 9.09 -10.59 5.36
N LYS A 181 10.03 -11.45 4.93
CA LYS A 181 10.02 -12.10 3.61
C LYS A 181 9.86 -11.10 2.45
N MET A 182 10.49 -9.94 2.60
CA MET A 182 10.45 -8.88 1.59
C MET A 182 11.67 -8.99 0.69
N GLU A 183 11.45 -9.33 -0.57
CA GLU A 183 12.51 -9.38 -1.59
C GLU A 183 12.62 -8.05 -2.32
N LEU A 184 13.81 -7.44 -2.26
CA LEU A 184 14.13 -6.24 -3.05
C LEU A 184 14.26 -6.61 -4.53
N ASN A 185 13.41 -6.01 -5.36
CA ASN A 185 13.47 -6.21 -6.80
C ASN A 185 14.53 -5.31 -7.44
N ALA A 186 15.73 -5.85 -7.64
CA ALA A 186 16.85 -5.12 -8.24
C ALA A 186 16.54 -4.52 -9.63
N LYS A 187 15.62 -5.10 -10.42
CA LYS A 187 15.22 -4.52 -11.71
C LYS A 187 14.39 -3.24 -11.55
N LYS A 188 13.56 -3.17 -10.50
CA LYS A 188 12.68 -2.02 -10.20
C LYS A 188 13.36 -0.96 -9.34
N THR A 189 14.36 -1.35 -8.54
CA THR A 189 15.15 -0.40 -7.75
C THR A 189 16.11 0.36 -8.67
N LYS A 190 16.16 1.68 -8.51
CA LYS A 190 17.10 2.56 -9.22
C LYS A 190 17.91 3.36 -8.21
N ASP A 191 19.18 3.58 -8.49
CA ASP A 191 20.07 4.41 -7.69
C ASP A 191 20.06 5.82 -8.29
N MET A 192 19.60 6.83 -7.53
CA MET A 192 19.56 8.22 -8.00
C MET A 192 20.27 9.10 -6.98
N TRP A 193 21.24 9.87 -7.44
CA TRP A 193 22.07 10.70 -6.59
C TRP A 193 21.72 12.16 -6.73
N ILE A 194 21.69 12.84 -5.59
CA ILE A 194 21.41 14.26 -5.51
C ILE A 194 22.59 14.89 -4.76
N ASN A 195 23.55 15.40 -5.53
CA ASN A 195 24.73 16.07 -5.01
C ASN A 195 24.79 17.49 -5.55
N PHE A 196 25.04 18.46 -4.68
CA PHE A 196 25.24 19.88 -5.03
C PHE A 196 26.72 20.28 -5.03
N THR A 197 27.60 19.31 -4.79
CA THR A 197 29.06 19.47 -4.73
C THR A 197 29.73 18.48 -5.67
N GLU A 198 30.88 18.87 -6.23
CA GLU A 198 31.70 18.04 -7.12
C GLU A 198 32.44 16.95 -6.31
N ALA A 199 31.71 15.96 -5.81
CA ALA A 199 32.28 14.78 -5.19
C ALA A 199 32.59 13.72 -6.25
N PRO A 200 33.73 12.99 -6.15
CA PRO A 200 34.08 11.94 -7.09
C PRO A 200 33.03 10.81 -7.12
N PRO A 201 32.86 10.12 -8.25
CA PRO A 201 31.84 9.09 -8.39
C PRO A 201 32.10 7.91 -7.44
N HIS A 202 31.22 7.70 -6.46
CA HIS A 202 31.27 6.51 -5.60
C HIS A 202 30.91 5.23 -6.36
N LEU A 203 31.36 4.11 -5.79
CA LEU A 203 31.18 2.75 -6.27
C LEU A 203 29.69 2.42 -6.53
N PRO A 204 29.40 1.55 -7.52
CA PRO A 204 28.03 1.16 -7.86
C PRO A 204 27.37 0.37 -6.72
N LEU A 205 26.11 0.71 -6.42
CA LEU A 205 25.32 0.05 -5.39
C LEU A 205 24.94 -1.37 -5.84
N ARG A 206 25.18 -2.35 -4.96
CA ARG A 206 24.83 -3.76 -5.19
C ARG A 206 23.74 -4.21 -4.21
N ILE A 207 22.69 -4.86 -4.72
CA ILE A 207 21.71 -5.60 -3.91
C ILE A 207 21.89 -7.07 -4.26
N GLY A 208 22.46 -7.85 -3.33
CA GLY A 208 22.92 -9.21 -3.61
C GLY A 208 23.98 -9.21 -4.72
N ASP A 209 23.76 -10.03 -5.75
CA ASP A 209 24.65 -10.14 -6.92
C ASP A 209 24.34 -9.11 -8.02
N ALA A 210 23.22 -8.38 -7.91
CA ALA A 210 22.78 -7.46 -8.94
C ALA A 210 23.32 -6.04 -8.71
N ILE A 211 23.91 -5.44 -9.75
CA ILE A 211 24.30 -4.03 -9.79
C ILE A 211 23.07 -3.19 -10.11
N ILE A 212 22.78 -2.20 -9.28
CA ILE A 212 21.66 -1.29 -9.52
C ILE A 212 22.04 -0.26 -10.58
N GLU A 213 21.11 -0.02 -11.51
CA GLU A 213 21.24 1.03 -12.51
C GLU A 213 21.19 2.42 -11.86
N ARG A 214 22.20 3.24 -12.15
CA ARG A 214 22.24 4.65 -11.77
C ARG A 214 21.47 5.51 -12.77
N VAL A 215 20.56 6.34 -12.28
CA VAL A 215 19.69 7.18 -13.11
C VAL A 215 19.73 8.64 -12.68
N ASP A 216 19.68 9.53 -13.66
CA ASP A 216 19.62 10.99 -13.44
C ASP A 216 18.19 11.50 -13.30
N ASN A 217 17.22 10.74 -13.81
CA ASN A 217 15.81 11.09 -13.79
C ASN A 217 14.99 9.83 -13.55
N PHE A 218 14.09 9.87 -12.57
CA PHE A 218 13.26 8.73 -12.22
C PHE A 218 11.82 9.15 -11.94
N LYS A 219 10.87 8.32 -12.37
CA LYS A 219 9.45 8.57 -12.12
C LYS A 219 8.98 7.73 -10.94
N LEU A 220 8.63 8.39 -9.84
CA LEU A 220 8.15 7.77 -8.61
C LEU A 220 6.75 8.30 -8.28
N PHE A 221 5.78 7.39 -8.08
CA PHE A 221 4.37 7.70 -7.78
C PHE A 221 3.69 8.71 -8.73
N GLY A 222 4.09 8.72 -10.00
CA GLY A 222 3.52 9.65 -11.00
C GLY A 222 4.31 10.95 -11.18
N THR A 223 5.22 11.25 -10.26
CA THR A 223 6.06 12.45 -10.25
C THR A 223 7.44 12.15 -10.81
N TRP A 224 7.98 13.06 -11.63
CA TRP A 224 9.34 12.94 -12.14
C TRP A 224 10.31 13.64 -11.19
N PHE A 225 11.33 12.92 -10.75
CA PHE A 225 12.44 13.41 -9.96
C PHE A 225 13.69 13.51 -10.84
N GLN A 226 14.49 14.54 -10.59
CA GLN A 226 15.74 14.80 -11.30
C GLN A 226 16.89 14.91 -10.30
N LYS A 227 18.10 14.51 -10.70
CA LYS A 227 19.31 14.55 -9.86
C LYS A 227 19.66 15.96 -9.35
N ASP A 228 19.30 16.98 -10.10
CA ASP A 228 19.53 18.39 -9.78
C ASP A 228 18.37 19.03 -9.00
N LEU A 229 17.41 18.21 -8.55
CA LEU A 229 16.14 18.62 -7.92
C LEU A 229 15.35 19.65 -8.72
N LYS A 230 15.63 19.80 -10.02
CA LYS A 230 14.78 20.61 -10.89
C LYS A 230 13.50 19.86 -11.19
N TRP A 231 12.49 20.64 -11.56
CA TRP A 231 11.15 20.16 -11.90
C TRP A 231 10.87 20.21 -13.40
N ASN A 232 11.85 20.61 -14.22
CA ASN A 232 11.68 20.84 -15.66
C ASN A 232 11.06 19.64 -16.36
N LYS A 233 11.62 18.43 -16.12
CA LYS A 233 11.10 17.20 -16.73
C LYS A 233 9.68 16.90 -16.29
N HIS A 234 9.34 17.16 -15.02
CA HIS A 234 7.97 16.97 -14.53
C HIS A 234 7.01 17.96 -15.19
N VAL A 235 7.40 19.22 -15.30
CA VAL A 235 6.61 20.30 -15.91
C VAL A 235 6.39 20.03 -17.39
N GLU A 236 7.43 19.68 -18.15
CA GLU A 236 7.33 19.31 -19.56
C GLU A 236 6.36 18.15 -19.76
N GLU A 237 6.48 17.10 -18.95
CA GLU A 237 5.65 15.91 -19.07
C GLU A 237 4.19 16.16 -18.72
N THR A 238 3.94 16.97 -17.71
CA THR A 238 2.60 17.40 -17.32
C THR A 238 2.01 18.29 -18.41
N THR A 239 2.76 19.26 -18.91
CA THR A 239 2.35 20.16 -19.99
C THR A 239 2.02 19.39 -21.25
N ARG A 240 2.85 18.41 -21.64
CA ARG A 240 2.61 17.53 -22.79
C ARG A 240 1.31 16.76 -22.69
N LYS A 241 1.03 16.17 -21.52
CA LYS A 241 -0.25 15.46 -21.27
C LYS A 241 -1.44 16.40 -21.33
N THR A 242 -1.32 17.57 -20.69
CA THR A 242 -2.36 18.59 -20.69
C THR A 242 -2.62 19.11 -22.11
N ALA A 243 -1.58 19.36 -22.89
CA ALA A 243 -1.70 19.81 -24.28
C ALA A 243 -2.41 18.79 -25.16
N LYS A 244 -2.07 17.49 -25.02
CA LYS A 244 -2.76 16.41 -25.73
C LYS A 244 -4.25 16.36 -25.38
N ASN A 245 -4.58 16.47 -24.10
CA ASN A 245 -5.97 16.47 -23.64
C ASN A 245 -6.74 17.71 -24.12
N LEU A 246 -6.12 18.90 -24.04
CA LEU A 246 -6.68 20.15 -24.53
C LEU A 246 -6.89 20.13 -26.04
N TYR A 247 -5.99 19.50 -26.80
CA TYR A 247 -6.14 19.34 -28.24
C TYR A 247 -7.42 18.55 -28.56
N CYS A 248 -7.65 17.40 -27.92
CA CYS A 248 -8.88 16.65 -28.08
C CYS A 248 -10.13 17.51 -27.78
N LEU A 249 -10.10 18.30 -26.70
CA LEU A 249 -11.20 19.21 -26.36
C LEU A 249 -11.41 20.31 -27.41
N ARG A 250 -10.33 20.84 -27.98
CA ARG A 250 -10.38 21.83 -29.08
C ARG A 250 -10.97 21.22 -30.35
N GLU A 251 -10.63 19.99 -30.69
CA GLU A 251 -11.22 19.28 -31.83
C GLU A 251 -12.71 18.99 -31.62
N CYS A 252 -13.13 18.55 -30.42
CA CYS A 252 -14.54 18.41 -30.07
C CYS A 252 -15.33 19.72 -30.25
N ARG A 253 -14.73 20.86 -29.84
CA ARG A 253 -15.31 22.19 -30.05
C ARG A 253 -15.41 22.54 -31.54
N ARG A 254 -14.38 22.24 -32.35
CA ARG A 254 -14.38 22.47 -33.80
C ARG A 254 -15.44 21.63 -34.52
N ALA A 255 -15.69 20.42 -34.03
CA ALA A 255 -16.72 19.51 -34.54
C ALA A 255 -18.16 19.89 -34.09
N ASN A 256 -18.34 21.01 -33.37
CA ASN A 256 -19.64 21.46 -32.85
C ASN A 256 -20.39 20.38 -32.05
N LEU A 257 -19.68 19.58 -31.26
CA LEU A 257 -20.32 18.56 -30.42
C LEU A 257 -21.25 19.21 -29.38
N PRO A 258 -22.42 18.61 -29.08
CA PRO A 258 -23.35 19.15 -28.10
C PRO A 258 -22.68 19.31 -26.74
N VAL A 259 -22.74 20.52 -26.18
CA VAL A 259 -22.20 20.83 -24.84
C VAL A 259 -22.88 19.99 -23.75
N GLU A 260 -24.09 19.52 -24.04
CA GLU A 260 -24.97 18.70 -23.21
C GLU A 260 -24.33 17.36 -22.80
N TRP A 261 -23.45 16.81 -23.64
CA TRP A 261 -22.70 15.57 -23.35
C TRP A 261 -21.63 15.74 -22.26
N PHE A 262 -21.26 16.99 -21.96
CA PHE A 262 -20.27 17.32 -20.93
C PHE A 262 -20.91 17.87 -19.65
N SER A 263 -22.25 17.91 -19.57
CA SER A 263 -22.95 18.34 -18.37
C SER A 263 -22.76 17.32 -17.25
N PRO A 264 -22.32 17.73 -16.03
CA PRO A 264 -22.17 16.82 -14.90
C PRO A 264 -23.48 16.15 -14.45
N LEU A 265 -24.63 16.60 -14.99
CA LEU A 265 -25.95 16.01 -14.76
C LEU A 265 -26.25 14.79 -15.64
N ASN A 266 -25.43 14.52 -16.68
CA ASN A 266 -25.64 13.42 -17.63
C ASN A 266 -24.71 12.20 -17.43
N TYR A 267 -23.90 12.20 -16.37
CA TYR A 267 -23.13 11.00 -15.97
C TYR A 267 -23.93 10.21 -14.92
N PRO A 268 -24.25 8.93 -15.14
CA PRO A 268 -24.98 8.09 -14.18
C PRO A 268 -24.20 7.81 -12.88
#